data_AF-A0A2D6X6F2-F1
#
_entry.id   AF-A0A2D6X6F2-F1
#
_cell.length_a   1.000
_cell.length_b   1.000
_cell.length_c   1.000
_cell.angle_alpha   90.00
_cell.angle_beta   90.00
_cell.angle_gamma   90.00
#
_symmetry.space_group_name_H-M   'P 1'
#
loop_
_entity.id
_entity.type
_entity.pdbx_description
1 polymer ?
#
loop_
_entity_poly.entity_id
_entity_poly.type
_entity_poly.pdbx_seq_one_letter_code
_entity_poly.pdbx_strand_id
1 'polypeptide(L)'
;MKKTYTIKTKSGKEITLTWHNDPVILMAKLAELNGAKVVTIHARHDLVAGKDVKKTNPIEGEKRFGYNGLTNVSYKNAVRNFLRKHGETLLKSTEAKIRKMGKFLVAESKIWEPKKRVWGEHKDGLRHVIGHTNKDGESKVYITLLTWYKEGSLYHEYLDTDGNVMSEDDIAPHLYAKSYSKPTVKLSNGDKIEVPFYVRTITIDKVVNVKGIDIGNTDLGELADMVS
;
A
#
# COMPACT_ATOMS: atom_id res chain seq x y z
N MET A 1 13.91 -7.90 20.69
CA MET A 1 13.28 -7.15 21.83
C MET A 1 11.80 -6.96 21.54
N LYS A 2 10.92 -7.26 22.52
CA LYS A 2 9.46 -7.07 22.44
C LYS A 2 9.13 -5.75 23.15
N LYS A 3 8.40 -4.85 22.48
CA LYS A 3 7.89 -3.62 23.10
C LYS A 3 6.42 -3.46 22.76
N THR A 4 5.65 -2.90 23.67
CA THR A 4 4.20 -2.72 23.50
C THR A 4 3.89 -1.24 23.37
N TYR A 5 2.99 -0.88 22.47
CA TYR A 5 2.57 0.51 22.25
C TYR A 5 1.06 0.55 22.09
N THR A 6 0.43 1.60 22.61
CA THR A 6 -0.98 1.90 22.35
C THR A 6 -1.04 2.97 21.27
N ILE A 7 -1.86 2.74 20.25
CA ILE A 7 -2.16 3.71 19.19
C ILE A 7 -3.62 4.14 19.30
N LYS A 8 -3.92 5.36 18.86
CA LYS A 8 -5.31 5.82 18.68
C LYS A 8 -5.66 5.86 17.20
N THR A 9 -6.67 5.10 16.81
CA THR A 9 -7.17 5.10 15.42
C THR A 9 -7.94 6.37 15.08
N LYS A 10 -8.15 6.65 13.79
CA LYS A 10 -8.98 7.79 13.34
C LYS A 10 -10.42 7.75 13.86
N SER A 11 -10.96 6.56 14.15
CA SER A 11 -12.27 6.39 14.77
C SER A 11 -12.25 6.61 16.30
N GLY A 12 -11.10 6.99 16.87
CA GLY A 12 -10.93 7.21 18.30
C GLY A 12 -10.67 5.95 19.13
N LYS A 13 -10.73 4.76 18.52
CA LYS A 13 -10.47 3.48 19.19
C LYS A 13 -8.98 3.32 19.51
N GLU A 14 -8.68 2.95 20.74
CA GLU A 14 -7.33 2.59 21.17
C GLU A 14 -7.02 1.12 20.85
N ILE A 15 -5.82 0.87 20.32
CA ILE A 15 -5.35 -0.47 19.98
C ILE A 15 -3.95 -0.65 20.54
N THR A 16 -3.76 -1.70 21.33
CA THR A 16 -2.44 -2.12 21.77
C THR A 16 -1.77 -3.00 20.70
N LEU A 17 -0.54 -2.65 20.36
CA LEU A 17 0.31 -3.33 19.39
C LEU A 17 1.56 -3.87 20.08
N THR A 18 1.96 -5.07 19.69
CA THR A 18 3.23 -5.67 20.12
C THR A 18 4.22 -5.58 18.98
N TRP A 19 5.34 -4.90 19.22
CA TRP A 19 6.47 -4.79 18.32
C TRP A 19 7.34 -6.04 18.39
N HIS A 20 7.67 -6.58 17.21
CA HIS A 20 8.69 -7.60 17.04
C HIS A 20 9.86 -7.03 16.24
N ASN A 21 11.02 -6.89 16.87
CA ASN A 21 12.28 -6.52 16.21
C ASN A 21 13.01 -7.70 15.58
N ASP A 22 12.38 -8.87 15.54
CA ASP A 22 12.97 -10.09 15.01
C ASP A 22 12.40 -10.36 13.61
N PRO A 23 13.19 -10.20 12.54
CA PRO A 23 12.77 -10.51 11.18
C PRO A 23 12.25 -11.95 11.03
N VAL A 24 12.75 -12.92 11.82
CA VAL A 24 12.30 -14.31 11.76
C VAL A 24 10.86 -14.43 12.26
N ILE A 25 10.53 -13.79 13.39
CA ILE A 25 9.17 -13.77 13.94
C ILE A 25 8.22 -13.04 12.99
N LEU A 26 8.70 -11.96 12.36
CA LEU A 26 7.90 -11.21 11.39
C LEU A 26 7.64 -12.02 10.11
N MET A 27 8.65 -12.73 9.60
CA MET A 27 8.50 -13.64 8.47
C MET A 27 7.57 -14.81 8.80
N ALA A 28 7.64 -15.37 10.01
CA ALA A 28 6.69 -16.39 10.46
C ALA A 28 5.25 -15.86 10.49
N LYS A 29 5.02 -14.65 11.03
CA LYS A 29 3.71 -13.99 10.98
C LYS A 29 3.24 -13.73 9.55
N LEU A 30 4.12 -13.36 8.63
CA LEU A 30 3.78 -13.18 7.22
C LEU A 30 3.45 -14.51 6.54
N ALA A 31 4.14 -15.59 6.91
CA ALA A 31 3.85 -16.94 6.45
C ALA A 31 2.51 -17.45 7.01
N GLU A 32 2.14 -17.12 8.24
CA GLU A 32 0.80 -17.38 8.81
C GLU A 32 -0.31 -16.63 8.05
N LEU A 33 0.05 -15.50 7.42
CA LEU A 33 -0.83 -14.73 6.53
C LEU A 33 -0.80 -15.21 5.08
N ASN A 34 -0.15 -16.34 4.80
CA ASN A 34 -0.16 -16.94 3.47
C ASN A 34 -1.58 -17.40 3.11
N GLY A 35 -2.26 -16.60 2.28
CA GLY A 35 -3.67 -16.79 1.92
C GLY A 35 -4.63 -15.82 2.61
N ALA A 36 -4.16 -15.00 3.56
CA ALA A 36 -4.95 -13.91 4.13
C ALA A 36 -5.31 -12.90 3.04
N LYS A 37 -6.62 -12.70 2.84
CA LYS A 37 -7.13 -11.78 1.81
C LYS A 37 -6.88 -10.33 2.19
N VAL A 38 -6.99 -9.95 3.46
CA VAL A 38 -6.85 -8.57 3.94
C VAL A 38 -5.96 -8.52 5.20
N VAL A 39 -5.00 -7.58 5.22
CA VAL A 39 -4.13 -7.34 6.37
C VAL A 39 -4.04 -5.85 6.73
N THR A 40 -3.74 -5.59 8.00
CA THR A 40 -3.20 -4.31 8.47
C THR A 40 -1.70 -4.46 8.76
N ILE A 41 -0.88 -3.63 8.12
CA ILE A 41 0.55 -3.47 8.44
C ILE A 41 0.74 -2.17 9.21
N HIS A 42 1.31 -2.30 10.41
CA HIS A 42 1.76 -1.18 11.22
C HIS A 42 3.24 -0.94 10.95
N ALA A 43 3.61 0.25 10.50
CA ALA A 43 5.00 0.56 10.15
C ALA A 43 5.46 1.91 10.69
N ARG A 44 6.77 2.05 10.86
CA ARG A 44 7.49 3.26 11.22
C ARG A 44 8.26 3.80 10.03
N HIS A 45 8.26 5.10 9.87
CA HIS A 45 9.03 5.79 8.86
C HIS A 45 9.73 6.96 9.52
N ASP A 46 10.98 7.18 9.15
CA ASP A 46 11.68 8.39 9.56
C ASP A 46 10.94 9.61 9.02
N LEU A 47 10.90 10.67 9.83
CA LEU A 47 10.42 11.96 9.36
C LEU A 47 11.41 12.53 8.34
N VAL A 48 10.95 12.65 7.10
CA VAL A 48 11.74 13.25 6.02
C VAL A 48 11.21 14.65 5.80
N ALA A 49 12.08 15.65 5.98
CA ALA A 49 11.75 17.03 5.70
C ALA A 49 11.31 17.21 4.23
N GLY A 50 10.22 17.95 4.01
CA GLY A 50 9.79 18.34 2.67
C GLY A 50 10.87 19.13 1.93
N LYS A 51 10.86 19.07 0.59
CA LYS A 51 11.82 19.80 -0.25
C LYS A 51 11.80 21.32 -0.03
N ASP A 52 10.66 21.86 0.40
CA ASP A 52 10.43 23.29 0.63
C ASP A 52 10.73 23.73 2.08
N VAL A 53 11.04 22.77 2.96
CA VAL A 53 11.56 23.07 4.29
C VAL A 53 13.01 23.48 4.12
N LYS A 54 13.33 24.75 4.43
CA LYS A 54 14.73 25.17 4.52
C LYS A 54 15.46 24.16 5.39
N LYS A 55 16.52 23.53 4.85
CA LYS A 55 17.34 22.48 5.48
C LYS A 55 17.93 22.86 6.85
N THR A 56 17.64 24.05 7.36
CA THR A 56 18.20 24.64 8.57
C THR A 56 17.56 24.10 9.85
N ASN A 57 16.30 23.61 9.83
CA ASN A 57 15.63 23.04 11.01
C ASN A 57 14.88 21.74 10.65
N PRO A 58 15.57 20.60 10.45
CA PRO A 58 14.90 19.31 10.31
C PRO A 58 14.23 18.93 11.64
N ILE A 59 12.93 18.58 11.61
CA ILE A 59 12.31 17.90 12.75
C ILE A 59 12.77 16.45 12.71
N GLU A 60 13.52 16.06 13.73
CA GLU A 60 13.90 14.67 13.95
C GLU A 60 12.77 13.92 14.68
N GLY A 61 12.51 12.69 14.25
CA GLY A 61 11.46 11.87 14.84
C GLY A 61 10.97 10.77 13.91
N GLU A 62 9.90 10.10 14.31
CA GLU A 62 9.30 9.00 13.55
C GLU A 62 7.81 9.24 13.25
N LYS A 63 7.39 8.71 12.10
CA LYS A 63 6.00 8.66 11.66
C LYS A 63 5.50 7.22 11.69
N ARG A 64 4.43 6.99 12.43
CA ARG A 64 3.75 5.68 12.51
C ARG A 64 2.49 5.67 11.65
N PHE A 65 2.31 4.59 10.90
CA PHE A 65 1.15 4.37 10.04
C PHE A 65 0.53 3.00 10.26
N GLY A 66 -0.80 2.93 10.14
CA GLY A 66 -1.53 1.69 9.88
C GLY A 66 -2.00 1.65 8.44
N TYR A 67 -1.48 0.70 7.67
CA TYR A 67 -1.86 0.47 6.27
C TYR A 67 -2.72 -0.76 6.15
N ASN A 68 -3.87 -0.62 5.51
CA ASN A 68 -4.65 -1.76 5.10
C ASN A 68 -4.33 -2.14 3.64
N GLY A 69 -4.48 -3.41 3.33
CA GLY A 69 -4.40 -3.87 1.96
C GLY A 69 -4.48 -5.38 1.84
N LEU A 70 -4.50 -5.83 0.59
CA LEU A 70 -4.48 -7.24 0.25
C LEU A 70 -3.03 -7.70 0.05
N THR A 71 -2.66 -8.78 0.74
CA THR A 71 -1.41 -9.50 0.50
C THR A 71 -1.59 -10.56 -0.58
N ASN A 72 -0.47 -10.99 -1.16
CA ASN A 72 -0.41 -12.12 -2.11
C ASN A 72 -1.23 -11.92 -3.40
N VAL A 73 -1.49 -10.65 -3.75
CA VAL A 73 -2.25 -10.27 -4.93
C VAL A 73 -1.33 -9.91 -6.09
N SER A 74 -1.56 -10.53 -7.25
CA SER A 74 -0.89 -10.14 -8.50
C SER A 74 -1.46 -8.81 -8.99
N TYR A 75 -0.67 -7.72 -8.90
CA TYR A 75 -1.06 -6.42 -9.44
C TYR A 75 -1.44 -6.49 -10.93
N LYS A 76 -0.73 -7.33 -11.69
CA LYS A 76 -1.07 -7.60 -13.09
C LYS A 76 -2.49 -8.13 -13.24
N ASN A 77 -2.83 -9.18 -12.50
CA ASN A 77 -4.17 -9.78 -12.58
C ASN A 77 -5.23 -8.82 -12.05
N ALA A 78 -4.91 -8.04 -11.00
CA ALA A 78 -5.78 -7.01 -10.47
C ALA A 78 -6.18 -5.97 -11.52
N VAL A 79 -5.19 -5.39 -12.22
CA VAL A 79 -5.46 -4.41 -13.28
C VAL A 79 -6.23 -5.06 -14.42
N ARG A 80 -5.86 -6.27 -14.85
CA ARG A 80 -6.59 -6.98 -15.92
C ARG A 80 -8.05 -7.23 -15.56
N ASN A 81 -8.32 -7.72 -14.35
CA ASN A 81 -9.67 -7.94 -13.86
C ASN A 81 -10.47 -6.64 -13.77
N PHE A 82 -9.86 -5.56 -13.30
CA PHE A 82 -10.47 -4.23 -13.31
C PHE A 82 -10.83 -3.78 -14.74
N LEU A 83 -9.87 -3.80 -15.67
CA LEU A 83 -10.09 -3.38 -17.07
C LEU A 83 -11.19 -4.20 -17.72
N ARG A 84 -11.23 -5.51 -17.47
CA ARG A 84 -12.27 -6.41 -17.98
C ARG A 84 -13.65 -6.05 -17.43
N LYS A 85 -13.82 -6.03 -16.09
CA LYS A 85 -15.11 -5.72 -15.44
C LYS A 85 -15.61 -4.32 -15.80
N HIS A 86 -14.70 -3.34 -15.83
CA HIS A 86 -15.03 -1.98 -16.23
C HIS A 86 -15.45 -1.92 -17.71
N GLY A 87 -14.72 -2.59 -18.60
CA GLY A 87 -15.08 -2.70 -20.02
C GLY A 87 -16.43 -3.38 -20.23
N GLU A 88 -16.69 -4.51 -19.57
CA GLU A 88 -17.99 -5.22 -19.59
C GLU A 88 -19.16 -4.34 -19.13
N THR A 89 -18.92 -3.46 -18.16
CA THR A 89 -19.92 -2.48 -17.70
C THR A 89 -20.21 -1.44 -18.79
N LEU A 90 -19.16 -0.89 -19.42
CA LEU A 90 -19.32 0.10 -20.51
C LEU A 90 -19.99 -0.49 -21.76
N LEU A 91 -19.84 -1.80 -22.01
CA LEU A 91 -20.52 -2.48 -23.13
C LEU A 91 -22.05 -2.45 -23.03
N LYS A 92 -22.60 -2.31 -21.81
CA LYS A 92 -24.05 -2.22 -21.57
C LYS A 92 -24.63 -0.83 -21.93
N SER A 93 -23.78 0.16 -22.22
CA SER A 93 -24.22 1.50 -22.59
C SER A 93 -24.92 1.52 -23.96
N THR A 94 -25.93 2.40 -24.10
CA THR A 94 -26.62 2.66 -25.37
C THR A 94 -25.79 3.54 -26.32
N GLU A 95 -24.78 4.24 -25.81
CA GLU A 95 -23.92 5.12 -26.61
C GLU A 95 -22.81 4.34 -27.35
N ALA A 96 -22.72 4.53 -28.67
CA ALA A 96 -21.74 3.82 -29.50
C ALA A 96 -20.28 4.12 -29.11
N LYS A 97 -19.97 5.37 -28.72
CA LYS A 97 -18.62 5.78 -28.29
C LYS A 97 -18.21 5.07 -26.99
N ILE A 98 -19.12 4.98 -26.02
CA ILE A 98 -18.89 4.30 -24.74
C ILE A 98 -18.70 2.79 -24.97
N ARG A 99 -19.52 2.16 -25.82
CA ARG A 99 -19.34 0.75 -26.18
C ARG A 99 -18.00 0.47 -26.85
N LYS A 100 -17.53 1.38 -27.73
CA LYS A 100 -16.20 1.25 -28.37
C LYS A 100 -15.08 1.24 -27.33
N MET A 101 -15.16 2.14 -26.34
CA MET A 101 -14.24 2.13 -25.20
C MET A 101 -14.34 0.82 -24.40
N GLY A 102 -15.56 0.34 -24.11
CA GLY A 102 -15.76 -0.94 -23.43
C GLY A 102 -15.09 -2.12 -24.14
N LYS A 103 -15.26 -2.23 -25.47
CA LYS A 103 -14.58 -3.25 -26.29
C LYS A 103 -13.06 -3.14 -26.21
N PHE A 104 -12.54 -1.92 -26.27
CA PHE A 104 -11.10 -1.66 -26.14
C PHE A 104 -10.57 -2.11 -24.78
N LEU A 105 -11.21 -1.75 -23.67
CA LEU A 105 -10.77 -2.13 -22.33
C LEU A 105 -10.81 -3.66 -22.10
N VAL A 106 -11.82 -4.35 -22.63
CA VAL A 106 -11.88 -5.82 -22.57
C VAL A 106 -10.73 -6.45 -23.37
N ALA A 107 -10.40 -5.92 -24.56
CA ALA A 107 -9.25 -6.40 -25.33
C ALA A 107 -7.93 -6.11 -24.60
N GLU A 108 -7.77 -4.89 -24.08
CA GLU A 108 -6.61 -4.44 -23.34
C GLU A 108 -6.36 -5.30 -22.10
N SER A 109 -7.41 -5.73 -21.39
CA SER A 109 -7.31 -6.62 -20.23
C SER A 109 -6.58 -7.94 -20.51
N LYS A 110 -6.54 -8.40 -21.76
CA LYS A 110 -5.86 -9.66 -22.14
C LYS A 110 -4.35 -9.46 -22.34
N ILE A 111 -3.97 -8.27 -22.78
CA ILE A 111 -2.59 -7.96 -23.21
C ILE A 111 -1.85 -7.03 -22.26
N TRP A 112 -2.55 -6.37 -21.33
CA TRP A 112 -1.95 -5.36 -20.46
C TRP A 112 -0.86 -5.97 -19.58
N GLU A 113 0.30 -5.32 -19.52
CA GLU A 113 1.42 -5.70 -18.67
C GLU A 113 1.88 -4.49 -17.84
N PRO A 114 2.24 -4.68 -16.56
CA PRO A 114 2.86 -3.61 -15.81
C PRO A 114 4.19 -3.24 -16.46
N LYS A 115 4.50 -1.95 -16.51
CA LYS A 115 5.86 -1.51 -16.87
C LYS A 115 6.85 -2.24 -15.97
N LYS A 116 7.86 -2.88 -16.58
CA LYS A 116 8.96 -3.51 -15.84
C LYS A 116 9.53 -2.48 -14.87
N ARG A 117 9.36 -2.73 -13.59
CA ARG A 117 10.06 -2.06 -12.52
C ARG A 117 10.92 -3.15 -11.89
N VAL A 118 12.21 -2.87 -11.78
CA VAL A 118 13.15 -3.80 -11.13
C VAL A 118 12.88 -3.68 -9.64
N TRP A 119 12.06 -4.57 -9.11
CA TRP A 119 11.65 -4.56 -7.70
C TRP A 119 12.41 -5.56 -6.85
N GLY A 120 13.10 -6.53 -7.48
CA GLY A 120 13.68 -7.68 -6.80
C GLY A 120 12.96 -8.99 -7.15
N GLU A 121 13.26 -10.05 -6.41
CA GLU A 121 12.72 -11.40 -6.62
C GLU A 121 11.85 -11.83 -5.43
N HIS A 122 10.88 -12.72 -5.69
CA HIS A 122 10.06 -13.29 -4.63
C HIS A 122 10.93 -14.10 -3.68
N LYS A 123 10.81 -13.83 -2.37
CA LYS A 123 11.62 -14.50 -1.35
C LYS A 123 10.82 -15.64 -0.70
N ASP A 124 11.46 -16.79 -0.50
CA ASP A 124 10.95 -17.91 0.31
C ASP A 124 9.54 -18.40 -0.10
N GLY A 125 9.20 -18.33 -1.39
CA GLY A 125 7.89 -18.73 -1.92
C GLY A 125 6.73 -17.76 -1.61
N LEU A 126 7.01 -16.65 -0.91
CA LEU A 126 6.02 -15.64 -0.52
C LEU A 126 5.93 -14.56 -1.60
N ARG A 127 4.87 -14.57 -2.43
CA ARG A 127 4.74 -13.59 -3.54
C ARG A 127 4.66 -12.14 -3.06
N HIS A 128 4.20 -11.93 -1.84
CA HIS A 128 4.07 -10.60 -1.25
C HIS A 128 5.36 -10.07 -0.64
N VAL A 129 6.40 -10.91 -0.52
CA VAL A 129 7.72 -10.53 -0.01
C VAL A 129 8.71 -10.47 -1.17
N ILE A 130 9.36 -9.33 -1.33
CA ILE A 130 10.31 -9.07 -2.42
C ILE A 130 11.68 -8.75 -1.83
N GLY A 131 12.69 -9.53 -2.22
CA GLY A 131 14.09 -9.26 -1.91
C GLY A 131 14.76 -8.48 -3.03
N HIS A 132 15.45 -7.39 -2.71
CA HIS A 132 16.18 -6.56 -3.66
C HIS A 132 17.55 -6.20 -3.13
N THR A 133 18.59 -6.43 -3.92
CA THR A 133 19.91 -5.90 -3.65
C THR A 133 20.13 -4.67 -4.53
N ASN A 134 20.41 -3.52 -3.91
CA ASN A 134 20.70 -2.31 -4.67
C ASN A 134 22.11 -2.35 -5.29
N LYS A 135 22.49 -1.30 -6.03
CA LYS A 135 23.80 -1.21 -6.67
C LYS A 135 24.98 -1.16 -5.69
N ASP A 136 24.71 -0.76 -4.45
CA ASP A 136 25.71 -0.62 -3.38
C ASP A 136 25.87 -1.92 -2.56
N GLY A 137 25.20 -3.01 -2.95
CA GLY A 137 25.25 -4.30 -2.27
C GLY A 137 24.33 -4.41 -1.04
N GLU A 138 23.54 -3.38 -0.74
CA GLU A 138 22.59 -3.39 0.37
C GLU A 138 21.38 -4.25 0.01
N SER A 139 21.15 -5.33 0.79
CA SER A 139 19.98 -6.19 0.63
C SER A 139 18.81 -5.64 1.42
N LYS A 140 17.70 -5.35 0.73
CA LYS A 140 16.43 -4.92 1.29
C LYS A 140 15.35 -5.95 1.03
N VAL A 141 14.49 -6.15 2.03
CA VAL A 141 13.30 -6.99 1.90
C VAL A 141 12.08 -6.11 2.09
N TYR A 142 11.13 -6.22 1.17
CA TYR A 142 9.89 -5.45 1.18
C TYR A 142 8.68 -6.36 1.27
N ILE A 143 7.64 -5.87 1.93
CA ILE A 143 6.29 -6.38 1.82
C ILE A 143 5.53 -5.52 0.80
N THR A 144 4.80 -6.19 -0.08
CA THR A 144 3.91 -5.57 -1.07
C THR A 144 2.46 -5.75 -0.64
N LEU A 145 1.71 -4.65 -0.65
CA LEU A 145 0.28 -4.61 -0.38
C LEU A 145 -0.46 -4.00 -1.58
N LEU A 146 -1.57 -4.60 -1.99
CA LEU A 146 -2.54 -3.92 -2.84
C LEU A 146 -3.49 -3.12 -1.95
N THR A 147 -3.41 -1.79 -2.00
CA THR A 147 -4.19 -0.90 -1.14
C THR A 147 -5.27 -0.19 -1.95
N TRP A 148 -6.48 -0.06 -1.38
CA TRP A 148 -7.52 0.78 -1.97
C TRP A 148 -7.19 2.26 -1.79
N TYR A 149 -7.31 3.07 -2.84
CA TYR A 149 -6.86 4.46 -2.81
C TYR A 149 -7.64 5.35 -1.83
N LYS A 150 -8.91 5.01 -1.58
CA LYS A 150 -9.79 5.76 -0.68
C LYS A 150 -9.63 5.41 0.79
N GLU A 151 -9.20 4.18 1.09
CA GLU A 151 -9.12 3.68 2.46
C GLU A 151 -8.15 4.49 3.33
N GLY A 152 -7.15 5.12 2.70
CA GLY A 152 -6.17 5.94 3.40
C GLY A 152 -5.37 5.12 4.41
N SER A 153 -5.01 5.76 5.52
CA SER A 153 -4.42 5.11 6.69
C SER A 153 -5.44 4.98 7.82
N LEU A 154 -5.32 3.90 8.61
CA LEU A 154 -6.11 3.73 9.83
C LEU A 154 -5.78 4.78 10.90
N TYR A 155 -4.52 5.20 10.93
CA TYR A 155 -4.00 6.24 11.82
C TYR A 155 -2.69 6.80 11.27
N HIS A 156 -2.38 8.00 11.74
CA HIS A 156 -1.09 8.66 11.61
C HIS A 156 -0.70 9.17 13.00
N GLU A 157 0.47 8.78 13.48
CA GLU A 157 1.06 9.39 14.68
C GLU A 157 2.45 9.90 14.32
N TYR A 158 2.75 11.10 14.78
CA TYR A 158 4.05 11.75 14.64
C TYR A 158 4.68 11.77 16.03
N LEU A 159 5.91 11.29 16.13
CA LEU A 159 6.63 11.20 17.40
C LEU A 159 7.98 11.89 17.29
N ASP A 160 8.37 12.61 18.34
CA ASP A 160 9.72 13.18 18.46
C ASP A 160 10.77 12.08 18.76
N THR A 161 12.02 12.47 18.96
CA THR A 161 13.14 11.57 19.30
C THR A 161 12.98 10.88 20.64
N ASP A 162 12.21 11.47 21.56
CA ASP A 162 11.95 10.96 22.90
C ASP A 162 10.70 10.05 22.94
N GLY A 163 9.94 10.01 21.84
CA GLY A 163 8.74 9.20 21.66
C GLY A 163 7.44 9.90 22.09
N ASN A 164 7.44 11.21 22.31
CA ASN A 164 6.24 11.98 22.62
C ASN A 164 5.46 12.30 21.34
N VAL A 165 4.13 12.37 21.45
CA VAL A 165 3.25 12.70 20.33
C VAL A 165 3.37 14.17 19.96
N MET A 166 3.69 14.44 18.69
CA MET A 166 3.70 15.77 18.10
C MET A 166 2.35 16.08 17.44
N SER A 167 1.91 17.34 17.54
CA SER A 167 0.66 17.77 16.90
C SER A 167 0.82 17.88 15.37
N GLU A 168 -0.30 17.82 14.65
CA GLU A 168 -0.27 17.99 13.19
C GLU A 168 0.15 19.42 12.81
N ASP A 169 -0.22 20.42 13.60
CA ASP A 169 0.16 21.83 13.38
C ASP A 169 1.67 22.05 13.51
N ASP A 170 2.31 21.37 14.47
CA ASP A 170 3.77 21.46 14.69
C ASP A 170 4.55 20.88 13.51
N ILE A 171 3.99 19.87 12.83
CA ILE A 171 4.69 19.15 11.77
C ILE A 171 4.23 19.54 10.36
N ALA A 172 3.03 20.09 10.19
CA ALA A 172 2.45 20.45 8.89
C ALA A 172 3.38 21.31 8.01
N PRO A 173 4.12 22.32 8.54
CA PRO A 173 5.07 23.09 7.75
C PRO A 173 6.24 22.25 7.20
N HIS A 174 6.49 21.09 7.81
CA HIS A 174 7.60 20.19 7.51
C HIS A 174 7.20 18.99 6.65
N LEU A 175 5.90 18.73 6.50
CA LEU A 175 5.39 17.63 5.71
C LEU A 175 5.37 17.97 4.22
N TYR A 176 5.85 17.04 3.40
CA TYR A 176 5.68 17.14 1.95
C TYR A 176 4.20 17.04 1.58
N ALA A 177 3.65 18.09 0.99
CA ALA A 177 2.34 18.06 0.36
C ALA A 177 2.39 17.19 -0.90
N LYS A 178 2.13 15.88 -0.75
CA LYS A 178 2.00 14.99 -1.90
C LYS A 178 0.65 15.28 -2.56
N SER A 179 0.66 15.76 -3.80
CA SER A 179 -0.58 16.01 -4.55
C SER A 179 -1.43 14.73 -4.60
N TYR A 180 -2.70 14.86 -4.24
CA TYR A 180 -3.67 13.77 -4.24
C TYR A 180 -4.06 13.46 -5.69
N SER A 181 -3.24 12.68 -6.39
CA SER A 181 -3.59 12.15 -7.70
C SER A 181 -4.07 10.71 -7.56
N LYS A 182 -5.20 10.40 -8.21
CA LYS A 182 -5.71 9.03 -8.26
C LYS A 182 -4.69 8.14 -8.97
N PRO A 183 -4.52 6.88 -8.54
CA PRO A 183 -3.66 5.94 -9.24
C PRO A 183 -4.12 5.78 -10.70
N THR A 184 -3.17 5.77 -11.64
CA THR A 184 -3.47 5.57 -13.05
C THR A 184 -2.57 4.50 -13.65
N VAL A 185 -3.11 3.77 -14.62
CA VAL A 185 -2.34 2.84 -15.47
C VAL A 185 -2.35 3.34 -16.92
N LYS A 186 -1.24 3.13 -17.61
CA LYS A 186 -1.11 3.46 -19.03
C LYS A 186 -1.57 2.26 -19.87
N LEU A 187 -2.37 2.52 -20.90
CA LEU A 187 -2.87 1.54 -21.85
C LEU A 187 -2.00 1.52 -23.12
N SER A 188 -2.18 0.50 -23.96
CA SER A 188 -1.42 0.29 -25.20
C SER A 188 -1.51 1.44 -26.18
N ASN A 189 -2.65 2.13 -26.24
CA ASN A 189 -2.87 3.30 -27.10
C ASN A 189 -2.24 4.60 -26.56
N GLY A 190 -1.60 4.56 -25.38
CA GLY A 190 -0.98 5.71 -24.75
C GLY A 190 -1.83 6.40 -23.68
N ASP A 191 -3.14 6.13 -23.64
CA ASP A 191 -4.06 6.73 -22.70
C ASP A 191 -3.78 6.28 -21.26
N LYS A 192 -4.29 7.05 -20.31
CA LYS A 192 -4.29 6.70 -18.89
C LYS A 192 -5.71 6.46 -18.43
N ILE A 193 -5.90 5.42 -17.62
CA ILE A 193 -7.15 5.18 -16.92
C ILE A 193 -6.90 5.18 -15.42
N GLU A 194 -7.83 5.79 -14.67
CA GLU A 194 -7.82 5.73 -13.21
C GLU A 194 -8.16 4.32 -12.75
N VAL A 195 -7.35 3.81 -11.82
CA VAL A 195 -7.61 2.53 -11.14
C VAL A 195 -7.84 2.81 -9.66
N PRO A 196 -8.72 2.04 -8.99
CA PRO A 196 -9.02 2.31 -7.60
C PRO A 196 -7.88 1.86 -6.65
N PHE A 197 -6.84 1.19 -7.11
CA PHE A 197 -5.85 0.61 -6.20
C PHE A 197 -4.43 0.91 -6.64
N TYR A 198 -3.49 0.80 -5.70
CA TYR A 198 -2.06 0.87 -5.99
C TYR A 198 -1.28 -0.13 -5.14
N VAL A 199 -0.09 -0.47 -5.62
CA VAL A 199 0.86 -1.27 -4.84
C VAL A 199 1.61 -0.35 -3.88
N ARG A 200 1.50 -0.64 -2.58
CA ARG A 200 2.31 -0.05 -1.53
C ARG A 200 3.44 -1.01 -1.17
N THR A 201 4.64 -0.48 -1.02
CA THR A 201 5.82 -1.22 -0.59
C THR A 201 6.27 -0.72 0.77
N ILE A 202 6.56 -1.65 1.69
CA ILE A 202 6.99 -1.34 3.05
C ILE A 202 8.22 -2.20 3.33
N THR A 203 9.35 -1.58 3.68
CA THR A 203 10.57 -2.32 4.03
C THR A 203 10.35 -3.08 5.34
N ILE A 204 10.83 -4.32 5.42
CA ILE A 204 10.50 -5.25 6.51
C ILE A 204 11.00 -4.76 7.89
N ASP A 205 12.14 -4.08 7.93
CA ASP A 205 12.74 -3.45 9.11
C ASP A 205 11.86 -2.34 9.69
N LYS A 206 11.02 -1.73 8.85
CA LYS A 206 10.07 -0.69 9.24
C LYS A 206 8.77 -1.25 9.80
N VAL A 207 8.52 -2.55 9.67
CA VAL A 207 7.27 -3.18 10.09
C VAL A 207 7.32 -3.49 11.59
N VAL A 208 6.32 -2.99 12.30
CA VAL A 208 6.20 -3.15 13.75
C VAL A 208 5.31 -4.36 14.08
N ASN A 209 4.20 -4.49 13.36
CA ASN A 209 3.22 -5.54 13.57
C ASN A 209 2.37 -5.75 12.31
N VAL A 210 1.86 -6.96 12.14
CA VAL A 210 0.89 -7.31 11.09
C VAL A 210 -0.30 -8.00 11.75
N LYS A 211 -1.52 -7.62 11.35
CA LYS A 211 -2.77 -8.25 11.79
C LYS A 211 -3.60 -8.64 10.58
N GLY A 212 -4.21 -9.82 10.59
CA GLY A 212 -5.28 -10.14 9.64
C GLY A 212 -6.55 -9.34 9.96
N ILE A 213 -7.30 -8.95 8.93
CA ILE A 213 -8.62 -8.32 9.10
C ILE A 213 -9.68 -9.33 8.64
N ASP A 214 -10.75 -9.46 9.42
CA ASP A 214 -11.93 -10.19 8.98
C ASP A 214 -12.71 -9.35 7.97
N ILE A 215 -12.99 -9.91 6.79
CA ILE A 215 -13.36 -9.17 5.56
C ILE A 215 -14.79 -8.61 5.63
N GLY A 216 -15.57 -9.03 6.64
CA GLY A 216 -17.02 -8.85 6.70
C GLY A 216 -17.56 -7.42 6.82
N ASN A 217 -16.74 -6.35 6.82
CA ASN A 217 -17.26 -4.98 6.94
C ASN A 217 -16.32 -3.86 6.47
N THR A 218 -15.47 -4.12 5.48
CA THR A 218 -14.59 -3.09 4.93
C THR A 218 -14.84 -2.87 3.45
N ASP A 219 -14.71 -1.63 3.06
CA ASP A 219 -14.43 -1.09 1.73
C ASP A 219 -13.45 -1.96 0.89
N LEU A 220 -12.60 -2.77 1.53
CA LEU A 220 -11.73 -3.77 0.89
C LEU A 220 -12.43 -5.04 0.39
N GLY A 221 -13.67 -5.31 0.79
CA GLY A 221 -14.49 -6.40 0.25
C GLY A 221 -14.77 -6.19 -1.24
N GLU A 222 -15.13 -4.97 -1.63
CA GLU A 222 -15.30 -4.59 -3.05
C GLU A 222 -14.00 -4.77 -3.83
N LEU A 223 -12.86 -4.39 -3.23
CA LEU A 223 -11.55 -4.62 -3.84
C LEU A 223 -11.31 -6.12 -4.00
N ALA A 224 -11.48 -6.92 -2.95
CA ALA A 224 -11.27 -8.37 -2.98
C ALA A 224 -12.12 -9.05 -4.07
N ASP A 225 -13.39 -8.66 -4.21
CA ASP A 225 -14.27 -9.14 -5.27
C ASP A 225 -13.82 -8.68 -6.66
N MET A 226 -13.28 -7.46 -6.78
CA MET A 226 -12.72 -6.97 -8.03
C MET A 226 -11.42 -7.68 -8.43
N VAL A 227 -10.61 -8.14 -7.46
CA VAL A 227 -9.34 -8.82 -7.75
C VAL A 227 -9.46 -10.33 -7.91
N SER A 228 -10.49 -10.94 -7.35
CA SER A 228 -10.84 -12.36 -7.54
C SER A 228 -11.31 -12.64 -8.96
#